data_AF-V7D648-F1
#
_entry.id   AF-V7D648-F1
#
_cell.length_a   1.000
_cell.length_b   1.000
_cell.length_c   1.000
_cell.angle_alpha   90.00
_cell.angle_beta   90.00
_cell.angle_gamma   90.00
#
_symmetry.space_group_name_H-M   'P 1'
#
loop_
_entity.id
_entity.type
_entity.pdbx_description
1 polymer ?
#
loop_
_entity_poly.entity_id
_entity_poly.type
_entity_poly.pdbx_seq_one_letter_code
_entity_poly.pdbx_strand_id
1 'polypeptide(L)'
;MHYIYQQVLERLLSHMSQAQRASLQLLIQRLLVAAGGPEYIGTYRLLVLQGNDHRSARLLAMLRAAQLSIALRAPVTFQLRVLVVSLPVADSATLECHERGFNALFLQDDPRVQLQMIRGREVVPFSRHAPAAPESWLLARDAMLMFGHLVDASPEALLGSRLHLELAAAVGFALQAHTPADVLITAIPACQRRRYLAWARRSLR
;
A
#
# COMPACT_ATOMS: atom_id res chain seq x y z
N MET A 1 -4.05 18.26 19.39
CA MET A 1 -3.86 17.21 18.35
C MET A 1 -4.89 16.08 18.41
N HIS A 2 -5.40 15.67 19.58
CA HIS A 2 -6.38 14.57 19.69
C HIS A 2 -7.71 14.82 18.95
N TYR A 3 -8.16 16.08 18.90
CA TYR A 3 -9.42 16.47 18.24
C TYR A 3 -9.43 16.27 16.72
N ILE A 4 -8.31 16.53 16.04
CA ILE A 4 -8.20 16.32 14.57
C ILE A 4 -8.36 14.84 14.23
N TYR A 5 -7.72 13.96 15.01
CA TYR A 5 -7.83 12.52 14.81
C TYR A 5 -9.27 11.99 15.02
N GLN A 6 -9.99 12.54 15.99
CA GLN A 6 -11.41 12.22 16.21
C GLN A 6 -12.26 12.65 15.02
N GLN A 7 -12.10 13.89 14.53
CA GLN A 7 -12.82 14.39 13.36
C GLN A 7 -12.55 13.56 12.10
N VAL A 8 -11.29 13.17 11.87
CA VAL A 8 -10.92 12.31 10.74
C VAL A 8 -11.59 10.94 10.86
N LEU A 9 -11.62 10.35 12.07
CA LEU A 9 -12.29 9.08 12.29
C LEU A 9 -13.81 9.19 12.06
N GLU A 10 -14.46 10.21 12.61
CA GLU A 10 -15.90 10.46 12.41
C GLU A 10 -16.24 10.58 10.93
N ARG A 11 -15.45 11.36 10.17
CA ARG A 11 -15.60 11.48 8.72
C ARG A 11 -15.39 10.14 8.01
N LEU A 12 -14.41 9.33 8.42
CA LEU A 12 -14.21 8.01 7.84
C LEU A 12 -15.41 7.09 8.10
N LEU A 13 -15.92 7.06 9.33
CA LEU A 13 -17.03 6.22 9.72
C LEU A 13 -18.34 6.67 9.05
N SER A 14 -18.54 7.97 8.79
CA SER A 14 -19.73 8.48 8.09
C SER A 14 -19.82 7.98 6.64
N HIS A 15 -18.68 7.76 5.97
CA HIS A 15 -18.62 7.18 4.63
C HIS A 15 -18.65 5.63 4.59
N MET A 16 -18.65 4.96 5.75
CA MET A 16 -18.70 3.51 5.83
C MET A 16 -20.13 3.01 6.02
N SER A 17 -20.51 1.99 5.23
CA SER A 17 -21.73 1.21 5.46
C SER A 17 -21.67 0.45 6.79
N GLN A 18 -22.82 -0.01 7.29
CA GLN A 18 -22.89 -0.84 8.50
C GLN A 18 -22.01 -2.09 8.39
N ALA A 19 -22.01 -2.76 7.23
CA ALA A 19 -21.17 -3.93 6.98
C ALA A 19 -19.66 -3.59 7.02
N GLN A 20 -19.28 -2.42 6.51
CA GLN A 20 -17.89 -1.93 6.62
C GLN A 20 -17.51 -1.65 8.06
N ARG A 21 -18.39 -1.02 8.86
CA ARG A 21 -18.13 -0.76 10.28
C ARG A 21 -18.00 -2.05 11.08
N ALA A 22 -18.81 -3.06 10.80
CA ALA A 22 -18.66 -4.40 11.40
C ALA A 22 -17.31 -5.04 11.01
N SER A 23 -16.95 -4.97 9.72
CA SER A 23 -15.67 -5.45 9.21
C SER A 23 -14.47 -4.73 9.84
N LEU A 24 -14.62 -3.44 10.15
CA LEU A 24 -13.61 -2.64 10.84
C LEU A 24 -13.36 -3.18 12.26
N GLN A 25 -14.41 -3.52 13.01
CA GLN A 25 -14.26 -4.11 14.35
C GLN A 25 -13.52 -5.45 14.30
N LEU A 26 -13.86 -6.30 13.32
CA LEU A 26 -13.16 -7.57 13.10
C LEU A 26 -11.69 -7.35 12.70
N LEU A 27 -11.40 -6.34 11.88
CA LEU A 27 -10.03 -5.98 11.52
C LEU A 27 -9.24 -5.54 12.77
N ILE A 28 -9.80 -4.68 13.62
CA ILE A 28 -9.17 -4.24 14.86
C ILE A 28 -8.84 -5.44 15.76
N GLN A 29 -9.80 -6.34 15.99
CA GLN A 29 -9.58 -7.55 16.77
C GLN A 29 -8.45 -8.41 16.20
N ARG A 30 -8.44 -8.64 14.88
CA ARG A 30 -7.39 -9.43 14.23
C ARG A 30 -6.01 -8.78 14.31
N LEU A 31 -5.94 -7.45 14.22
CA LEU A 31 -4.67 -6.72 14.39
C LEU A 31 -4.16 -6.83 15.82
N LEU A 32 -5.02 -6.71 16.82
CA LEU A 32 -4.66 -6.87 18.23
C LEU A 32 -4.14 -8.29 18.51
N VAL A 33 -4.85 -9.32 18.02
CA VAL A 33 -4.43 -10.71 18.16
C VAL A 33 -3.10 -10.98 17.45
N ALA A 34 -2.94 -10.48 16.22
CA ALA A 34 -1.70 -10.67 15.45
C ALA A 34 -0.49 -9.96 16.09
N ALA A 35 -0.72 -8.84 16.77
CA ALA A 35 0.31 -8.15 17.54
C ALA A 35 0.72 -8.90 18.82
N GLY A 36 -0.05 -9.91 19.26
CA GLY A 36 0.16 -10.61 20.53
C GLY A 36 -0.64 -10.02 21.70
N GLY A 37 -1.57 -9.09 21.45
CA GLY A 37 -2.39 -8.43 22.46
C GLY A 37 -2.35 -6.89 22.36
N PRO A 38 -3.30 -6.19 23.00
CA PRO A 38 -3.30 -4.72 23.06
C PRO A 38 -2.04 -4.10 23.68
N GLU A 39 -1.29 -4.86 24.48
CA GLU A 39 -0.06 -4.46 25.16
C GLU A 39 1.10 -4.33 24.17
N TYR A 40 1.10 -5.17 23.14
CA TYR A 40 2.14 -5.25 22.12
C TYR A 40 1.78 -4.47 20.84
N ILE A 41 0.57 -3.91 20.75
CA ILE A 41 0.13 -3.19 19.55
C ILE A 41 1.01 -1.98 19.23
N GLY A 42 1.62 -1.33 20.24
CA GLY A 42 2.50 -0.17 20.05
C GLY A 42 3.81 -0.49 19.32
N THR A 43 4.27 -1.74 19.38
CA THR A 43 5.49 -2.19 18.69
C THR A 43 5.19 -2.82 17.33
N TYR A 44 3.92 -3.08 17.03
CA TYR A 44 3.50 -3.77 15.81
C TYR A 44 3.63 -2.87 14.58
N ARG A 45 4.30 -3.36 13.54
CA ARG A 45 4.67 -2.61 12.33
C ARG A 45 3.98 -3.18 11.11
N LEU A 46 3.01 -2.43 10.59
CA LEU A 46 2.27 -2.76 9.37
C LEU A 46 2.94 -2.09 8.18
N LEU A 47 3.28 -2.87 7.16
CA LEU A 47 3.59 -2.38 5.82
C LEU A 47 2.36 -2.55 4.92
N VAL A 48 1.83 -1.46 4.39
CA VAL A 48 0.75 -1.51 3.39
C VAL A 48 1.26 -1.09 2.02
N LEU A 49 0.94 -1.87 1.00
CA LEU A 49 1.21 -1.53 -0.39
C LEU A 49 0.08 -0.65 -0.92
N GLN A 50 0.42 0.58 -1.31
CA GLN A 50 -0.51 1.54 -1.88
C GLN A 50 -0.34 1.56 -3.40
N GLY A 51 -1.29 0.96 -4.12
CA GLY A 51 -1.40 1.05 -5.58
C GLY A 51 -2.36 2.16 -6.03
N ASN A 52 -2.41 2.37 -7.34
CA ASN A 52 -3.25 3.37 -8.01
C ASN A 52 -4.70 2.89 -8.26
N ASP A 53 -5.27 2.13 -7.32
CA ASP A 53 -6.62 1.58 -7.49
C ASP A 53 -7.50 1.81 -6.26
N HIS A 54 -8.82 1.82 -6.49
CA HIS A 54 -9.79 2.07 -5.43
C HIS A 54 -9.72 1.04 -4.29
N ARG A 55 -9.29 -0.21 -4.55
CA ARG A 55 -9.17 -1.21 -3.48
C ARG A 55 -8.01 -0.88 -2.54
N SER A 56 -6.88 -0.43 -3.08
CA SER A 56 -5.75 0.07 -2.28
C SER A 56 -6.13 1.29 -1.44
N ALA A 57 -6.80 2.28 -2.04
CA ALA A 57 -7.29 3.45 -1.31
C ALA A 57 -8.29 3.08 -0.19
N ARG A 58 -9.24 2.17 -0.45
CA ARG A 58 -10.21 1.70 0.54
C ARG A 58 -9.56 0.87 1.66
N LEU A 59 -8.56 0.07 1.33
CA LEU A 59 -7.75 -0.67 2.30
C LEU A 59 -7.03 0.30 3.25
N LEU A 60 -6.36 1.32 2.69
CA LEU A 60 -5.65 2.32 3.49
C LEU A 60 -6.62 3.10 4.39
N ALA A 61 -7.80 3.48 3.88
CA ALA A 61 -8.85 4.12 4.67
C ALA A 61 -9.34 3.24 5.83
N MET A 62 -9.51 1.93 5.62
CA MET A 62 -9.88 0.98 6.67
C MET A 62 -8.78 0.80 7.72
N LEU A 63 -7.52 0.71 7.30
CA LEU A 63 -6.38 0.66 8.24
C LEU A 63 -6.27 1.95 9.06
N ARG A 64 -6.48 3.11 8.41
CA ARG A 64 -6.48 4.39 9.13
C ARG A 64 -7.62 4.47 10.13
N ALA A 65 -8.84 4.07 9.75
CA ALA A 65 -9.96 4.00 10.68
C ALA A 65 -9.67 3.06 11.85
N ALA A 66 -9.01 1.91 11.61
CA ALA A 66 -8.62 0.98 12.67
C ALA A 66 -7.60 1.61 13.62
N GLN A 67 -6.55 2.25 13.08
CA GLN A 67 -5.53 2.93 13.86
C GLN A 67 -6.14 4.01 14.76
N LEU A 68 -7.01 4.87 14.21
CA LEU A 68 -7.66 5.94 14.96
C LEU A 68 -8.67 5.40 15.98
N SER A 69 -9.39 4.33 15.67
CA SER A 69 -10.30 3.68 16.62
C SER A 69 -9.58 3.10 17.83
N ILE A 70 -8.38 2.50 17.62
CA ILE A 70 -7.55 2.00 18.72
C ILE A 70 -7.01 3.18 19.54
N ALA A 71 -6.58 4.26 18.88
CA ALA A 71 -6.04 5.45 19.53
C ALA A 71 -7.01 6.15 20.49
N LEU A 72 -8.33 5.95 20.31
CA LEU A 72 -9.34 6.46 21.25
C LEU A 72 -9.43 5.67 22.55
N ARG A 73 -8.97 4.42 22.53
CA ARG A 73 -9.14 3.45 23.63
C ARG A 73 -7.82 3.06 24.29
N ALA A 74 -6.70 3.32 23.63
CA ALA A 74 -5.36 2.95 24.08
C ALA A 74 -4.37 4.09 23.85
N PRO A 75 -3.35 4.23 24.71
CA PRO A 75 -2.35 5.30 24.60
C PRO A 75 -1.41 5.13 23.41
N VAL A 76 -1.29 3.91 22.88
CA VAL A 76 -0.42 3.56 21.75
C VAL A 76 -1.19 2.79 20.69
N THR A 77 -0.72 2.85 19.46
CA THR A 77 -1.25 2.07 18.34
C THR A 77 -0.10 1.55 17.48
N PHE A 78 -0.42 0.65 16.56
CA PHE A 78 0.56 0.14 15.59
C PHE A 78 1.15 1.26 14.73
N GLN A 79 2.37 0.99 14.25
CA GLN A 79 3.11 1.82 13.30
C GLN A 79 2.66 1.44 11.89
N LEU A 80 2.25 2.42 11.09
CA LEU A 80 1.75 2.21 9.74
C LEU A 80 2.74 2.75 8.72
N ARG A 81 3.37 1.87 7.95
CA ARG A 81 4.23 2.23 6.83
C ARG A 81 3.48 2.04 5.53
N VAL A 82 3.25 3.14 4.82
CA VAL A 82 2.58 3.16 3.52
C VAL A 82 3.64 3.22 2.44
N LEU A 83 3.72 2.18 1.61
CA LEU A 83 4.64 2.12 0.49
C LEU A 83 3.87 2.31 -0.81
N VAL A 84 4.02 3.48 -1.41
CA VAL A 84 3.46 3.78 -2.73
C VAL A 84 4.23 3.01 -3.79
N VAL A 85 3.49 2.16 -4.50
CA VAL A 85 4.00 1.37 -5.62
C VAL A 85 3.52 2.04 -6.90
N SER A 86 4.39 2.86 -7.48
CA SER A 86 4.12 3.53 -8.75
C SER A 86 4.86 2.84 -9.89
N LEU A 87 4.44 1.61 -10.20
CA LEU A 87 5.02 0.83 -11.29
C LEU A 87 4.13 0.88 -12.55
N PRO A 88 4.72 0.98 -13.75
CA PRO A 88 6.17 1.06 -14.00
C PRO A 88 6.74 2.47 -13.76
N VAL A 89 5.91 3.51 -13.84
CA VAL A 89 6.27 4.91 -13.56
C VAL A 89 5.09 5.60 -12.88
N ALA A 90 5.38 6.46 -11.90
CA ALA A 90 4.38 7.36 -11.32
C ALA A 90 4.16 8.54 -12.28
N ASP A 91 2.93 8.72 -12.78
CA ASP A 91 2.57 10.01 -13.37
C ASP A 91 2.24 11.04 -12.27
N SER A 92 2.30 12.32 -12.63
CA SER A 92 2.04 13.41 -11.69
C SER A 92 0.62 13.35 -11.12
N ALA A 93 -0.37 13.03 -11.95
CA ALA A 93 -1.77 12.93 -11.56
C ALA A 93 -2.02 11.85 -10.49
N THR A 94 -1.34 10.70 -10.60
CA THR A 94 -1.40 9.59 -9.63
C THR A 94 -0.76 10.01 -8.32
N LEU A 95 0.41 10.67 -8.36
CA LEU A 95 1.06 11.17 -7.15
C LEU A 95 0.23 12.25 -6.45
N GLU A 96 -0.40 13.16 -7.20
CA GLU A 96 -1.36 14.14 -6.66
C GLU A 96 -2.61 13.48 -6.07
N CYS A 97 -3.10 12.40 -6.69
CA CYS A 97 -4.20 11.60 -6.15
C CYS A 97 -3.82 10.96 -4.82
N HIS A 98 -2.61 10.37 -4.72
CA HIS A 98 -2.08 9.83 -3.48
C HIS A 98 -1.93 10.90 -2.40
N GLU A 99 -1.35 12.06 -2.74
CA GLU A 99 -1.22 13.17 -1.80
C GLU A 99 -2.58 13.63 -1.26
N ARG A 100 -3.57 13.84 -2.14
CA ARG A 100 -4.94 14.20 -1.72
C ARG A 100 -5.53 13.16 -0.78
N GLY A 101 -5.35 11.87 -1.08
CA GLY A 101 -5.78 10.77 -0.22
C GLY A 101 -5.09 10.78 1.15
N PHE A 102 -3.77 10.98 1.18
CA PHE A 102 -2.99 11.04 2.42
C PHE A 102 -3.37 12.24 3.28
N ASN A 103 -3.64 13.39 2.67
CA ASN A 103 -4.11 14.60 3.35
C ASN A 103 -5.54 14.39 3.90
N ALA A 104 -6.44 13.78 3.12
CA ALA A 104 -7.78 13.45 3.59
C ALA A 104 -7.78 12.45 4.76
N LEU A 105 -6.76 11.61 4.86
CA LEU A 105 -6.59 10.65 5.95
C LEU A 105 -5.70 11.18 7.09
N PHE A 106 -5.21 12.41 6.98
CA PHE A 106 -4.30 13.07 7.92
C PHE A 106 -3.10 12.16 8.27
N LEU A 107 -2.43 11.65 7.23
CA LEU A 107 -1.32 10.70 7.37
C LEU A 107 0.05 11.37 7.47
N GLN A 108 0.25 12.51 6.81
CA GLN A 108 1.56 13.19 6.75
C GLN A 108 2.02 13.68 8.12
N ASP A 109 1.07 14.17 8.92
CA ASP A 109 1.33 14.79 10.22
C ASP A 109 1.19 13.81 11.40
N ASP A 110 0.92 12.53 11.14
CA ASP A 110 0.81 11.53 12.19
C ASP A 110 2.15 10.82 12.41
N PRO A 111 2.80 10.97 13.58
CA PRO A 111 4.11 10.38 13.84
C PRO A 111 4.11 8.85 13.84
N ARG A 112 2.93 8.22 13.88
CA ARG A 112 2.75 6.76 13.82
C ARG A 112 2.66 6.25 12.38
N VAL A 113 2.77 7.14 11.41
CA VAL A 113 2.65 6.83 9.99
C VAL A 113 3.93 7.23 9.26
N GLN A 114 4.43 6.34 8.42
CA GLN A 114 5.56 6.61 7.53
C GLN A 114 5.08 6.48 6.09
N LEU A 115 5.15 7.58 5.34
CA LEU A 115 4.78 7.60 3.92
C LEU A 115 6.05 7.49 3.06
N GLN A 116 6.12 6.44 2.26
CA GLN A 116 7.27 6.12 1.42
C GLN A 116 6.83 5.78 0.01
N MET A 117 7.77 5.85 -0.92
CA MET A 117 7.59 5.39 -2.30
C MET A 117 8.83 4.65 -2.76
N ILE A 118 8.64 3.74 -3.71
CA ILE A 118 9.76 3.11 -4.42
C ILE A 118 10.24 4.07 -5.52
N ARG A 119 11.54 4.30 -5.57
CA ARG A 119 12.20 5.00 -6.67
C ARG A 119 13.39 4.15 -7.13
N GLY A 120 13.27 3.56 -8.32
CA GLY A 120 14.27 2.59 -8.79
C GLY A 120 14.39 1.40 -7.82
N ARG A 121 15.56 1.25 -7.19
CA ARG A 121 15.85 0.20 -6.19
C ARG A 121 15.89 0.72 -4.75
N GLU A 122 15.43 1.94 -4.52
CA GLU A 122 15.47 2.59 -3.21
C GLU A 122 14.07 2.90 -2.69
N VAL A 123 13.93 2.88 -1.36
CA VAL A 123 12.74 3.35 -0.67
C VAL A 123 13.02 4.74 -0.13
N VAL A 124 12.28 5.72 -0.63
CA VAL A 124 12.44 7.13 -0.29
C VAL A 124 11.17 7.67 0.38
N PRO A 125 11.24 8.77 1.15
CA PRO A 125 10.04 9.46 1.60
C PRO A 125 9.12 9.80 0.43
N PHE A 126 7.81 9.66 0.63
CA PHE A 126 6.84 10.01 -0.40
C PHE A 126 6.94 11.49 -0.76
N SER A 127 6.94 11.80 -2.06
CA SER A 127 6.88 13.17 -2.56
C SER A 127 6.06 13.23 -3.84
N ARG A 128 5.12 14.18 -3.91
CA ARG A 128 4.31 14.40 -5.11
C ARG A 128 5.14 14.91 -6.30
N HIS A 129 6.20 15.66 -6.00
CA HIS A 129 7.06 16.31 -6.99
C HIS A 129 8.19 15.40 -7.45
N ALA A 130 8.06 14.08 -7.26
CA ALA A 130 9.06 13.14 -7.70
C ALA A 130 9.15 13.20 -9.24
N PRO A 131 10.27 13.64 -9.82
CA PRO A 131 10.42 13.64 -11.26
C PRO A 131 10.37 12.19 -11.75
N ALA A 132 9.49 11.91 -12.72
CA ALA A 132 9.57 10.67 -13.47
C ALA A 132 10.93 10.65 -14.18
N ALA A 133 11.77 9.66 -13.91
CA ALA A 133 13.03 9.52 -14.64
C ALA A 133 12.67 9.20 -16.12
N PRO A 134 12.99 10.08 -17.09
CA PRO A 134 12.52 9.92 -18.47
C PRO A 134 12.96 8.59 -19.09
N GLU A 135 14.14 8.06 -18.70
CA GLU A 135 14.63 6.74 -19.10
C GLU A 135 13.71 5.59 -18.62
N SER A 136 13.18 5.67 -17.41
CA SER A 136 12.30 4.63 -16.86
C SER A 136 10.99 4.51 -17.65
N TRP A 137 10.47 5.65 -18.15
CA TRP A 137 9.27 5.68 -18.98
C TRP A 137 9.52 5.10 -20.36
N LEU A 138 10.67 5.41 -20.99
CA LEU A 138 11.04 4.84 -22.28
C LEU A 138 11.19 3.32 -22.19
N LEU A 139 11.90 2.81 -21.18
CA LEU A 139 12.07 1.37 -20.96
C LEU A 139 10.72 0.67 -20.68
N ALA A 140 9.84 1.31 -19.91
CA ALA A 140 8.50 0.79 -19.63
C ALA A 140 7.63 0.74 -20.88
N ARG A 141 7.69 1.79 -21.72
CA ARG A 141 6.97 1.87 -22.99
C ARG A 141 7.46 0.81 -23.97
N ASP A 142 8.77 0.69 -24.15
CA ASP A 142 9.35 -0.26 -25.10
C ASP A 142 9.06 -1.71 -24.67
N ALA A 143 9.16 -1.99 -23.36
CA ALA A 143 8.68 -3.25 -22.80
C ALA A 143 7.20 -3.48 -23.11
N MET A 144 6.35 -2.48 -22.93
CA MET A 144 4.92 -2.59 -23.19
C MET A 144 4.61 -2.91 -24.65
N LEU A 145 5.25 -2.22 -25.59
CA LEU A 145 5.09 -2.46 -27.02
C LEU A 145 5.61 -3.85 -27.41
N MET A 146 6.81 -4.22 -26.96
CA MET A 146 7.38 -5.54 -27.22
C MET A 146 6.49 -6.67 -26.70
N PHE A 147 5.99 -6.57 -25.47
CA PHE A 147 5.12 -7.60 -24.92
C PHE A 147 3.77 -7.64 -25.64
N GLY A 148 3.17 -6.49 -25.98
CA GLY A 148 1.94 -6.46 -26.78
C GLY A 148 2.06 -7.26 -28.09
N HIS A 149 3.21 -7.20 -28.76
CA HIS A 149 3.49 -8.00 -29.96
C HIS A 149 3.69 -9.49 -29.68
N LEU A 150 4.33 -9.86 -28.56
CA LEU A 150 4.63 -11.25 -28.22
C LEU A 150 3.41 -12.04 -27.70
N VAL A 151 2.40 -11.36 -27.14
CA VAL A 151 1.22 -12.01 -26.54
C VAL A 151 -0.05 -11.83 -27.35
N ASP A 152 0.08 -11.58 -28.66
CA ASP A 152 -1.05 -11.38 -29.59
C ASP A 152 -2.07 -10.36 -29.06
N ALA A 153 -1.58 -9.20 -28.61
CA ALA A 153 -2.39 -8.16 -27.99
C ALA A 153 -3.21 -8.61 -26.76
N SER A 154 -2.72 -9.60 -26.00
CA SER A 154 -3.18 -9.91 -24.63
C SER A 154 -2.24 -9.32 -23.56
N PRO A 155 -2.17 -7.98 -23.42
CA PRO A 155 -1.19 -7.31 -22.56
C PRO A 155 -1.39 -7.64 -21.07
N GLU A 156 -2.63 -7.94 -20.67
CA GLU A 156 -3.04 -8.16 -19.29
C GLU A 156 -2.32 -9.35 -18.62
N ALA A 157 -2.03 -10.40 -19.39
CA ALA A 157 -1.40 -11.61 -18.88
C ALA A 157 0.09 -11.42 -18.56
N LEU A 158 0.79 -10.58 -19.32
CA LEU A 158 2.26 -10.53 -19.34
C LEU A 158 2.83 -9.20 -18.82
N LEU A 159 2.13 -8.09 -19.04
CA LEU A 159 2.39 -6.85 -18.27
C LEU A 159 2.03 -7.04 -16.80
N GLY A 160 0.93 -7.73 -16.55
CA GLY A 160 0.52 -8.10 -15.19
C GLY A 160 1.61 -8.91 -14.47
N SER A 161 2.31 -9.81 -15.17
CA SER A 161 3.38 -10.62 -14.57
C SER A 161 4.69 -9.85 -14.41
N ARG A 162 5.12 -9.05 -15.42
CA ARG A 162 6.30 -8.19 -15.31
C ARG A 162 6.17 -7.16 -14.19
N LEU A 163 5.07 -6.41 -14.17
CA LEU A 163 4.84 -5.42 -13.11
C LEU A 163 4.76 -6.08 -11.73
N HIS A 164 4.32 -7.35 -11.66
CA HIS A 164 4.34 -8.10 -10.42
C HIS A 164 5.76 -8.53 -9.99
N LEU A 165 6.65 -8.85 -10.93
CA LEU A 165 8.07 -9.08 -10.63
C LEU A 165 8.77 -7.80 -10.20
N GLU A 166 8.51 -6.68 -10.88
CA GLU A 166 9.02 -5.35 -10.47
C GLU A 166 8.50 -4.99 -9.07
N LEU A 167 7.21 -5.26 -8.79
CA LEU A 167 6.63 -5.11 -7.45
C LEU A 167 7.33 -6.03 -6.44
N ALA A 168 7.56 -7.30 -6.77
CA ALA A 168 8.22 -8.23 -5.86
C ALA A 168 9.65 -7.78 -5.52
N ALA A 169 10.41 -7.32 -6.51
CA ALA A 169 11.73 -6.73 -6.31
C ALA A 169 11.65 -5.48 -5.41
N ALA A 170 10.72 -4.58 -5.71
CA ALA A 170 10.51 -3.35 -4.96
C ALA A 170 10.12 -3.59 -3.50
N VAL A 171 9.23 -4.55 -3.25
CA VAL A 171 8.86 -5.00 -1.91
C VAL A 171 10.05 -5.68 -1.22
N GLY A 172 10.85 -6.45 -1.95
CA GLY A 172 12.09 -7.04 -1.44
C GLY A 172 13.03 -5.98 -0.87
N PHE A 173 13.27 -4.87 -1.59
CA PHE A 173 14.07 -3.75 -1.08
C PHE A 173 13.43 -3.11 0.16
N ALA A 174 12.11 -2.91 0.15
CA ALA A 174 11.41 -2.31 1.29
C ALA A 174 11.42 -3.19 2.55
N LEU A 175 11.49 -4.51 2.40
CA LEU A 175 11.64 -5.44 3.52
C LEU A 175 13.08 -5.51 4.03
N GLN A 176 14.08 -5.25 3.18
CA GLN A 176 15.49 -5.17 3.56
C GLN A 176 15.89 -3.82 4.17
N ALA A 177 15.05 -2.79 4.05
CA ALA A 177 15.27 -1.49 4.67
C ALA A 177 15.38 -1.59 6.21
N HIS A 178 16.08 -0.65 6.84
CA HIS A 178 16.55 -0.71 8.25
C HIS A 178 15.50 -1.04 9.32
N THR A 179 14.21 -0.84 9.04
CA THR A 179 13.13 -1.18 9.97
C THR A 179 12.31 -2.35 9.41
N PRO A 180 12.37 -3.55 10.02
CA PRO A 180 11.56 -4.68 9.59
C PRO A 180 10.07 -4.41 9.86
N ALA A 181 9.21 -4.91 8.97
CA ALA A 181 7.76 -4.92 9.16
C ALA A 181 7.30 -6.30 9.64
N ASP A 182 6.36 -6.35 10.57
CA ASP A 182 5.82 -7.60 11.11
C ASP A 182 4.77 -8.20 10.18
N VAL A 183 4.03 -7.35 9.47
CA VAL A 183 3.01 -7.79 8.52
C VAL A 183 2.97 -6.95 7.26
N LEU A 184 2.79 -7.61 6.13
CA LEU A 184 2.55 -6.99 4.82
C LEU A 184 1.06 -7.10 4.47
N ILE A 185 0.42 -5.97 4.18
CA ILE A 185 -0.99 -5.89 3.79
C ILE A 185 -1.08 -5.36 2.37
N THR A 186 -1.88 -6.02 1.53
CA THR A 186 -2.05 -5.67 0.12
C THR A 186 -3.50 -5.83 -0.31
N ALA A 187 -3.94 -4.97 -1.22
CA ALA A 187 -5.23 -5.07 -1.88
C ALA A 187 -5.22 -6.08 -3.05
N ILE A 188 -4.06 -6.67 -3.39
CA ILE A 188 -3.96 -7.65 -4.49
C ILE A 188 -4.76 -8.92 -4.10
N PRO A 189 -5.79 -9.29 -4.89
CA PRO A 189 -6.60 -10.47 -4.64
C PRO A 189 -5.79 -11.75 -4.50
N ALA A 190 -6.20 -12.65 -3.60
CA ALA A 190 -5.51 -13.91 -3.37
C ALA A 190 -5.45 -14.80 -4.62
N CYS A 191 -6.49 -14.81 -5.45
CA CYS A 191 -6.50 -15.54 -6.72
C CYS A 191 -5.41 -15.03 -7.68
N GLN A 192 -5.25 -13.71 -7.77
CA GLN A 192 -4.24 -13.07 -8.61
C GLN A 192 -2.83 -13.36 -8.09
N ARG A 193 -2.59 -13.27 -6.77
CA ARG A 193 -1.29 -13.65 -6.17
C ARG A 193 -0.94 -15.11 -6.44
N ARG A 194 -1.90 -16.04 -6.30
CA ARG A 194 -1.69 -17.46 -6.62
C ARG A 194 -1.37 -17.68 -8.09
N ARG A 195 -2.05 -16.98 -9.00
CA ARG A 195 -1.78 -17.05 -10.45
C ARG A 195 -0.36 -16.60 -10.77
N TYR A 196 0.10 -15.48 -10.18
CA TYR A 196 1.46 -14.99 -10.38
C TYR A 196 2.51 -15.94 -9.80
N LEU A 197 2.28 -16.51 -8.62
CA LEU A 197 3.16 -17.52 -8.04
C LEU A 197 3.27 -18.76 -8.96
N ALA A 198 2.16 -19.23 -9.50
CA ALA A 198 2.14 -20.37 -10.43
C ALA A 198 2.82 -20.06 -11.76
N TRP A 199 2.72 -18.83 -12.25
CA TRP A 199 3.48 -18.37 -13.42
C TRP A 199 4.98 -18.30 -13.13
N ALA A 200 5.40 -17.66 -12.03
CA ALA A 200 6.81 -17.53 -11.65
C ALA A 200 7.48 -18.90 -11.46
N ARG A 201 6.79 -19.86 -10.83
CA ARG A 201 7.29 -21.24 -10.68
C ARG A 201 7.45 -21.98 -12.01
N ARG A 202 6.65 -21.65 -13.02
CA ARG A 202 6.80 -22.23 -14.37
C ARG A 202 7.98 -21.62 -15.10
N SER A 203 8.20 -20.31 -14.97
CA SER A 203 9.33 -19.62 -15.61
C SER A 203 10.70 -19.94 -15.00
N LEU A 204 10.75 -20.56 -13.82
CA LEU A 204 11.98 -21.03 -13.18
C LEU A 204 12.41 -22.45 -13.62
N ARG A 205 11.60 -23.13 -14.45
CA ARG A 205 11.92 -24.43 -15.05
C ARG A 205 12.49 -24.23 -16.44
#